data_AF-A0A6H5HMD1-F1
#
_entry.id   AF-A0A6H5HMD1-F1
#
_cell.length_a   1.000
_cell.length_b   1.000
_cell.length_c   1.000
_cell.angle_alpha   90.00
_cell.angle_beta   90.00
_cell.angle_gamma   90.00
#
_symmetry.space_group_name_H-M   'P 1'
#
loop_
_entity.id
_entity.type
_entity.pdbx_description
1 polymer ?
#
loop_
_entity_poly.entity_id
_entity_poly.type
_entity_poly.pdbx_seq_one_letter_code
_entity_poly.pdbx_strand_id
1 'polypeptide(L)' 'MDPSNYVQCPYEPSHSILKTQIQFHLLKDHPNYVGPRKEPCPFNTTHLIDVALLEVPSHIFSVLL' A
#
# COMPACT_ATOMS: atom_id res chain seq x y z
N MET A 1 -19.93 12.22 4.87
CA MET A 1 -18.66 11.44 4.86
C MET A 1 -17.87 11.90 3.66
N ASP A 2 -16.66 12.42 3.87
CA ASP A 2 -15.80 12.86 2.77
C ASP A 2 -15.07 11.64 2.17
N PRO A 3 -15.29 11.30 0.89
CA PRO A 3 -14.65 10.15 0.26
C PRO A 3 -13.12 10.30 0.18
N SER A 4 -12.60 11.52 0.27
CA SER A 4 -11.16 11.82 0.28
C SER A 4 -10.44 11.28 1.53
N ASN A 5 -11.18 10.87 2.57
CA ASN A 5 -10.63 10.23 3.77
C ASN A 5 -10.44 8.72 3.65
N TYR A 6 -10.82 8.12 2.52
CA TYR A 6 -10.68 6.69 2.28
C TYR A 6 -9.58 6.41 1.26
N VAL A 7 -8.98 5.23 1.37
CA VAL A 7 -7.99 4.67 0.45
C VAL A 7 -8.34 3.22 0.15
N GLN A 8 -7.94 2.76 -1.03
CA GLN A 8 -8.12 1.37 -1.42
C GLN A 8 -7.00 0.51 -0.83
N CYS A 9 -7.32 -0.70 -0.36
CA CYS A 9 -6.30 -1.59 0.16
C CYS A 9 -5.37 -2.07 -0.98
N PRO A 10 -4.04 -2.06 -0.78
CA PRO A 10 -3.08 -2.56 -1.76
C PRO A 10 -3.04 -4.09 -1.89
N TYR A 11 -3.69 -4.83 -0.98
CA TYR A 11 -3.78 -6.29 -1.02
C TYR A 11 -5.10 -6.80 -1.61
N GLU A 12 -6.20 -6.08 -1.38
CA GLU A 12 -7.54 -6.47 -1.82
C GLU A 12 -8.30 -5.22 -2.32
N PRO A 13 -8.45 -5.03 -3.64
CA PRO A 13 -9.11 -3.86 -4.22
C PRO A 13 -10.56 -3.68 -3.75
N SER A 14 -11.23 -4.73 -3.30
CA SER A 14 -12.59 -4.64 -2.77
C SER A 14 -12.68 -3.89 -1.44
N HIS A 15 -11.56 -3.70 -0.74
CA HIS A 15 -11.52 -2.98 0.53
C HIS A 15 -11.32 -1.47 0.33
N SER A 16 -12.25 -0.69 0.88
CA SER A 16 -12.12 0.76 1.08
C SER A 16 -11.96 1.04 2.57
N ILE A 17 -10.83 1.64 2.95
CA ILE A 17 -10.40 1.78 4.34
C ILE A 17 -10.16 3.25 4.66
N LEU A 18 -10.48 3.68 5.87
CA LEU A 18 -10.13 5.02 6.35
C LEU A 18 -8.60 5.18 6.37
N LYS A 19 -8.10 6.33 5.88
CA LYS A 19 -6.67 6.67 5.88
C LYS A 19 -6.01 6.50 7.25
N THR A 20 -6.73 6.80 8.32
CA THR A 20 -6.24 6.66 9.71
C THR A 20 -6.11 5.20 10.17
N GLN A 21 -6.85 4.28 9.54
CA GLN A 21 -6.93 2.87 9.91
C GLN A 21 -6.11 1.94 9.02
N ILE A 22 -5.65 2.42 7.86
CA ILE A 22 -4.95 1.60 6.85
C ILE A 22 -3.74 0.87 7.45
N GLN A 23 -2.97 1.50 8.32
CA GLN A 23 -1.82 0.89 9.01
C GLN A 23 -2.17 -0.41 9.74
N PHE A 24 -3.29 -0.44 10.48
CA PHE A 24 -3.72 -1.61 11.23
C PHE A 24 -4.35 -2.66 10.31
N HIS A 25 -5.04 -2.21 9.27
CA HIS A 25 -5.62 -3.08 8.26
C HIS A 25 -4.53 -3.87 7.52
N LEU A 26 -3.45 -3.21 7.09
CA LEU A 26 -2.36 -3.87 6.38
C LEU A 26 -1.72 -5.00 7.20
N LEU A 27 -1.53 -4.82 8.51
CA LEU A 27 -0.99 -5.87 9.38
C LEU A 27 -1.87 -7.13 9.42
N LYS A 28 -3.19 -6.98 9.29
CA LYS A 28 -4.15 -8.08 9.30
C LYS A 28 -4.25 -8.78 7.93
N ASP A 29 -4.24 -8.02 6.84
CA ASP A 29 -4.45 -8.55 5.49
C ASP A 29 -3.16 -9.06 4.85
N HIS A 30 -1.99 -8.52 5.21
CA HIS A 30 -0.69 -8.96 4.73
C HIS A 30 -0.46 -10.49 4.81
N PRO A 31 -0.71 -11.19 5.93
CA PRO A 31 -0.51 -12.65 6.00
C PRO A 31 -1.48 -13.44 5.11
N ASN A 32 -2.62 -12.88 4.72
CA ASN A 32 -3.61 -13.54 3.87
C ASN A 32 -3.45 -13.20 2.38
N TYR A 33 -2.50 -12.34 2.06
CA TYR A 33 -2.27 -11.91 0.68
C TYR A 33 -1.62 -13.03 -0.15
N VAL A 34 -2.28 -13.39 -1.26
CA VAL A 34 -1.83 -14.47 -2.17
C VAL A 34 -1.16 -13.89 -3.45
N GLY A 35 -0.88 -12.59 -3.47
CA GLY A 35 -0.28 -11.92 -4.62
C GLY A 35 1.26 -11.84 -4.58
N PRO A 36 1.86 -11.01 -5.45
CA PRO A 36 3.31 -10.85 -5.53
C PRO A 36 3.92 -10.39 -4.21
N ARG A 37 5.13 -10.83 -3.91
CA ARG A 37 5.83 -10.40 -2.69
C ARG A 37 5.95 -8.87 -2.67
N LYS A 38 5.56 -8.26 -1.55
CA LYS A 38 5.79 -6.85 -1.27
C LYS A 38 6.92 -6.69 -0.25
N GLU A 39 7.75 -5.67 -0.40
CA GLU A 39 8.86 -5.39 0.52
C GLU A 39 8.82 -3.93 1.04
N PRO A 40 9.44 -3.63 2.18
CA PRO A 40 9.57 -2.27 2.66
C PRO A 40 10.36 -1.41 1.67
N CYS A 41 9.88 -0.21 1.39
CA CYS A 41 10.59 0.73 0.56
C CYS A 41 11.89 1.16 1.27
N PRO A 42 13.05 1.14 0.58
CA PRO A 42 14.33 1.51 1.20
C PRO A 42 14.43 3.00 1.57
N PHE A 43 13.53 3.84 1.06
CA PHE A 43 13.49 5.28 1.31
C PHE A 43 12.38 5.70 2.28
N ASN A 44 11.33 4.87 2.45
CA ASN A 44 10.23 5.12 3.37
C ASN A 44 9.79 3.80 4.00
N THR A 45 10.19 3.58 5.25
CA THR A 45 9.91 2.34 6.00
C THR A 45 8.43 2.09 6.26
N THR A 46 7.56 3.09 6.05
CA THR A 46 6.09 2.96 6.16
C THR A 46 5.43 2.54 4.84
N HIS A 47 6.18 2.48 3.75
CA HIS A 47 5.69 2.17 2.41
C HIS A 47 6.10 0.75 2.00
N LEU A 48 5.14 0.00 1.42
CA LEU A 48 5.37 -1.33 0.88
C LEU A 48 5.29 -1.29 -0.65
N ILE A 49 6.30 -1.84 -1.31
CA ILE A 49 6.44 -1.87 -2.77
C ILE A 49 6.32 -3.30 -3.29
N ASP A 50 5.68 -3.48 -4.44
CA ASP A 50 5.73 -4.75 -5.15
C ASP A 50 7.15 -5.00 -5.64
N VAL A 51 7.72 -6.16 -5.30
CA VAL A 51 9.09 -6.51 -5.69
C VAL A 51 9.24 -6.53 -7.21
N ALA A 52 8.17 -6.91 -7.93
CA ALA A 52 8.13 -6.89 -9.39
C ALA A 52 8.11 -5.47 -10.00
N LEU A 53 7.77 -4.44 -9.21
CA LEU A 53 7.71 -3.04 -9.65
C LEU A 53 8.96 -2.21 -9.25
N LEU A 54 9.95 -2.82 -8.57
CA LEU A 54 11.22 -2.14 -8.28
C LEU A 54 11.97 -1.67 -9.55
N GLU A 55 11.65 -2.24 -10.70
CA GLU A 55 12.25 -1.89 -11.99
C GLU A 55 11.62 -0.65 -12.65
N VAL A 56 10.56 -0.06 -12.08
CA VAL A 56 9.77 0.99 -12.75
C VAL A 56 10.00 2.38 -12.12
N PRO A 57 10.54 3.37 -12.86
CA PRO A 57 10.77 4.73 -12.38
C PRO A 57 9.53 5.46 -11.85
N SER A 58 8.33 4.99 -12.20
CA SER A 58 7.05 5.60 -11.81
C SER A 58 6.75 5.48 -10.32
N HIS A 59 7.35 4.50 -9.61
CA HIS A 59 7.08 4.30 -8.18
C HIS A 59 7.79 5.33 -7.28
N ILE A 60 8.79 6.05 -7.81
CA ILE A 60 9.48 7.18 -7.15
C ILE A 60 8.62 8.44 -7.17
N PHE A 61 7.71 8.59 -8.13
CA PHE A 61 7.00 9.87 -8.36
C PHE A 61 5.84 10.15 -7.39
N SER A 62 5.26 9.13 -6.73
CA SER A 62 4.26 9.34 -5.67
C SER A 62 4.87 9.73 -4.31
N VAL A 63 6.19 9.94 -4.23
CA VAL A 63 6.90 10.32 -2.99
C VAL A 63 6.92 11.85 -2.78
N LEU A 64 6.45 12.65 -3.75
CA LEU A 64 6.59 14.12 -3.74
C LEU A 64 5.28 14.93 -3.82
N LEU A 65 4.11 14.32 -3.64
CA LEU A 65 2.81 15.02 -3.62
C LEU A 65 1.89 14.52 -2.51
#